data_AF-N0ARS5-F1
#
_entry.id   AF-N0ARS5-F1
#
_cell.length_a   1.000
_cell.length_b   1.000
_cell.length_c   1.000
_cell.angle_alpha   90.00
_cell.angle_beta   90.00
_cell.angle_gamma   90.00
#
_symmetry.space_group_name_H-M   'P 1'
#
loop_
_entity.id
_entity.type
_entity.pdbx_description
1 polymer ?
#
loop_
_entity_poly.entity_id
_entity_poly.type
_entity_poly.pdbx_seq_one_letter_code
_entity_poly.pdbx_strand_id
1 'polypeptide(L)'
;MAFPGAQVGRNLTDPIRVKRDFAIANKMWQQKVNSINIGVRFEVIDFIIPDKDLQGLNSNAENIVLSNQKLEQNAKILMRLGRKFCPTANLFIVYMKGNTIGTVRRDGTKILAISYIDHPLIIMSNGAKENEFILAHELGHFLFNNNRFGNTSDPNPIKGDPAHNATKTNLMHPTGIYWPAPPRSPILTLDQIIKALEIRFFYH
;
A
#
# COMPACT_ATOMS: atom_id res chain seq x y z
N MET A 1 -4.70 -8.37 6.84
CA MET A 1 -5.97 -9.11 6.68
C MET A 1 -6.05 -9.65 5.27
N ALA A 2 -6.60 -10.84 5.05
CA ALA A 2 -6.86 -11.37 3.71
C ALA A 2 -8.28 -11.92 3.60
N PHE A 3 -9.10 -11.38 2.69
CA PHE A 3 -10.46 -11.86 2.45
C PHE A 3 -10.48 -13.15 1.62
N PRO A 4 -11.60 -13.92 1.66
CA PRO A 4 -11.75 -15.10 0.83
C PRO A 4 -11.43 -14.85 -0.65
N GLY A 5 -10.60 -15.71 -1.24
CA GLY A 5 -10.13 -15.60 -2.63
C GLY A 5 -8.96 -14.63 -2.86
N ALA A 6 -8.44 -13.98 -1.82
CA ALA A 6 -7.18 -13.26 -1.89
C ALA A 6 -6.01 -14.24 -2.07
N GLN A 7 -5.14 -13.97 -3.04
CA GLN A 7 -3.97 -14.79 -3.37
C GLN A 7 -2.79 -14.32 -2.52
N VAL A 8 -2.75 -14.76 -1.26
CA VAL A 8 -1.71 -14.38 -0.29
C VAL A 8 -0.70 -15.49 0.02
N GLY A 9 -0.91 -16.69 -0.49
CA GLY A 9 -0.08 -17.88 -0.27
C GLY A 9 -0.76 -19.12 -0.85
N ARG A 10 -0.14 -20.30 -0.71
CA ARG A 10 -0.78 -21.57 -1.11
C ARG A 10 -1.90 -21.94 -0.13
N ASN A 11 -1.66 -21.80 1.18
CA ASN A 11 -2.58 -22.16 2.25
C ASN A 11 -2.56 -21.09 3.39
N LEU A 12 -3.56 -21.14 4.28
CA LEU A 12 -3.84 -20.15 5.34
C LEU A 12 -2.71 -19.97 6.38
N THR A 13 -1.83 -20.97 6.53
CA THR A 13 -0.74 -20.99 7.53
C THR A 13 0.59 -20.43 7.03
N ASP A 14 0.70 -20.16 5.72
CA ASP A 14 1.91 -19.59 5.13
C ASP A 14 1.55 -18.51 4.10
N PRO A 15 1.32 -17.26 4.54
CA PRO A 15 1.02 -16.15 3.66
C PRO A 15 2.31 -15.67 2.95
N ILE A 16 2.85 -16.51 2.05
CA ILE A 16 4.11 -16.30 1.31
C ILE A 16 4.15 -14.92 0.66
N ARG A 17 3.03 -14.48 0.06
CA ARG A 17 2.96 -13.16 -0.58
C ARG A 17 3.12 -12.04 0.43
N VAL A 18 2.46 -12.12 1.59
CA VAL A 18 2.58 -11.10 2.63
C VAL A 18 4.02 -11.01 3.10
N LYS A 19 4.66 -12.14 3.40
CA LYS A 19 6.07 -12.19 3.79
C LYS A 19 6.98 -11.56 2.74
N ARG A 20 6.78 -11.91 1.47
CA ARG A 20 7.53 -11.35 0.33
C ARG A 20 7.34 -9.84 0.21
N ASP A 21 6.10 -9.38 0.17
CA ASP A 21 5.77 -7.97 -0.03
C ASP A 21 6.40 -7.10 1.10
N PHE A 22 6.34 -7.56 2.35
CA PHE A 22 6.98 -6.87 3.48
C PHE A 22 8.52 -6.95 3.46
N ALA A 23 9.11 -8.07 3.03
CA ALA A 23 10.55 -8.18 2.88
C ALA A 23 11.08 -7.17 1.84
N ILE A 24 10.36 -7.02 0.73
CA ILE A 24 10.69 -6.06 -0.32
C ILE A 24 10.49 -4.63 0.17
N ALA A 25 9.35 -4.33 0.81
CA ALA A 25 9.12 -3.01 1.39
C ALA A 25 10.22 -2.61 2.38
N ASN A 26 10.61 -3.50 3.29
CA ASN A 26 11.70 -3.25 4.22
C ASN A 26 13.04 -3.03 3.51
N LYS A 27 13.34 -3.81 2.45
CA LYS A 27 14.54 -3.59 1.65
C LYS A 27 14.54 -2.23 0.95
N MET A 28 13.38 -1.78 0.47
CA MET A 28 13.25 -0.51 -0.24
C MET A 28 13.37 0.69 0.71
N TRP A 29 12.67 0.65 1.84
CA TRP A 29 12.58 1.76 2.79
C TRP A 29 13.75 1.84 3.78
N GLN A 30 14.78 1.03 3.58
CA GLN A 30 16.02 1.04 4.36
C GLN A 30 17.22 1.21 3.43
N GLN A 31 18.10 2.16 3.74
CA GLN A 31 19.34 2.40 2.99
C GLN A 31 20.55 2.39 3.93
N LYS A 32 21.69 1.88 3.46
CA LYS A 32 22.97 2.01 4.16
C LYS A 32 23.67 3.32 3.75
N VAL A 33 23.95 4.17 4.74
CA VAL A 33 24.78 5.38 4.58
C VAL A 33 25.90 5.29 5.62
N ASN A 34 27.15 5.28 5.16
CA ASN A 34 28.33 5.15 6.04
C ASN A 34 28.22 3.97 7.03
N SER A 35 27.78 2.81 6.54
CA SER A 35 27.54 1.59 7.33
C SER A 35 26.37 1.64 8.33
N ILE A 36 25.65 2.75 8.42
CA ILE A 36 24.45 2.90 9.25
C ILE A 36 23.22 2.62 8.39
N ASN A 37 22.33 1.75 8.87
CA ASN A 37 21.02 1.58 8.27
C ASN A 37 20.12 2.76 8.67
N ILE A 38 19.66 3.51 7.69
CA ILE A 38 18.72 4.62 7.85
C ILE A 38 17.43 4.26 7.14
N GLY A 39 16.30 4.43 7.82
CA GLY A 39 14.98 4.31 7.21
C GLY A 39 13.93 3.66 8.10
N VAL A 40 12.79 3.36 7.49
CA VAL A 40 11.61 2.84 8.18
C VAL A 40 11.57 1.33 8.05
N ARG A 41 11.18 0.65 9.14
CA ARG A 41 10.93 -0.79 9.16
C ARG A 41 9.45 -1.04 9.43
N PHE A 42 8.87 -1.93 8.63
CA PHE A 42 7.51 -2.41 8.78
C PHE A 42 7.51 -3.81 9.39
N GLU A 43 6.67 -3.98 10.41
CA GLU A 43 6.49 -5.23 11.12
C GLU A 43 5.04 -5.71 11.01
N VAL A 44 4.86 -6.99 10.69
CA VAL A 44 3.54 -7.62 10.70
C VAL A 44 3.27 -8.09 12.12
N ILE A 45 2.43 -7.34 12.82
CA ILE A 45 2.06 -7.65 14.21
C ILE A 45 0.99 -8.75 14.30
N ASP A 46 0.13 -8.87 13.30
CA ASP A 46 -0.90 -9.90 13.23
C ASP A 46 -1.36 -10.11 11.77
N PHE A 47 -1.86 -11.31 11.47
CA PHE A 47 -2.42 -11.65 10.17
C PHE A 47 -3.71 -12.45 10.35
N ILE A 48 -4.83 -11.81 10.01
CA ILE A 48 -6.16 -12.40 10.13
C ILE A 48 -6.80 -12.72 8.77
N ILE A 49 -7.67 -13.71 8.79
CA ILE A 49 -8.54 -14.10 7.69
C ILE A 49 -9.98 -14.05 8.22
N PRO A 50 -10.75 -13.00 7.89
CA PRO A 50 -12.11 -12.89 8.38
C PRO A 50 -13.01 -13.92 7.70
N ASP A 51 -13.67 -14.77 8.50
CA ASP A 51 -14.60 -15.82 8.06
C ASP A 51 -15.97 -15.30 7.56
N LYS A 52 -16.12 -13.99 7.31
CA LYS A 52 -17.44 -13.39 7.06
C LYS A 52 -17.44 -12.41 5.90
N ASP A 53 -18.48 -12.52 5.08
CA ASP A 53 -18.96 -11.39 4.30
C ASP A 53 -19.36 -10.27 5.27
N LEU A 54 -18.61 -9.17 5.25
CA LEU A 54 -18.94 -8.00 6.03
C LEU A 54 -20.09 -7.28 5.33
N GLN A 55 -21.24 -7.17 6.01
CA GLN A 55 -22.39 -6.44 5.47
C GLN A 55 -21.97 -5.04 4.98
N GLY A 56 -22.24 -4.76 3.70
CA GLY A 56 -21.93 -3.48 3.06
C GLY A 56 -20.54 -3.36 2.43
N LEU A 57 -19.64 -4.34 2.63
CA LEU A 57 -18.34 -4.43 1.97
C LEU A 57 -18.37 -5.49 0.86
N ASN A 58 -17.83 -5.14 -0.30
CA ASN A 58 -17.56 -6.14 -1.32
C ASN A 58 -16.18 -6.77 -1.07
N SER A 59 -16.15 -8.09 -0.85
CA SER A 59 -14.91 -8.85 -0.65
C SER A 59 -14.13 -9.08 -1.96
N ASN A 60 -14.73 -8.81 -3.12
CA ASN A 60 -14.05 -8.71 -4.42
C ASN A 60 -13.71 -7.25 -4.74
N ALA A 61 -12.42 -6.98 -4.92
CA ALA A 61 -11.83 -5.71 -5.28
C ALA A 61 -12.46 -5.10 -6.55
N GLU A 62 -12.80 -5.91 -7.55
CA GLU A 62 -13.33 -5.44 -8.85
C GLU A 62 -14.68 -4.74 -8.71
N ASN A 63 -15.41 -5.05 -7.64
CA ASN A 63 -16.73 -4.50 -7.35
C ASN A 63 -16.66 -3.28 -6.41
N ILE A 64 -15.46 -2.83 -6.02
CA ILE A 64 -15.31 -1.61 -5.22
C ILE A 64 -15.65 -0.41 -6.10
N VAL A 65 -16.69 0.34 -5.70
CA VAL A 65 -17.05 1.59 -6.38
C VAL A 65 -16.09 2.70 -5.94
N LEU A 66 -15.45 3.34 -6.91
CA LEU A 66 -14.40 4.36 -6.71
C LEU A 66 -14.95 5.77 -6.47
N SER A 67 -16.14 5.91 -5.86
CA SER A 67 -16.66 7.21 -5.44
C SER A 67 -16.19 7.55 -4.02
N ASN A 68 -15.93 8.83 -3.73
CA ASN A 68 -15.45 9.27 -2.41
C ASN A 68 -16.36 8.74 -1.28
N GLN A 69 -17.68 8.83 -1.44
CA GLN A 69 -18.64 8.36 -0.44
C GLN A 69 -18.51 6.84 -0.21
N LYS A 70 -18.38 6.03 -1.26
CA LYS A 70 -18.32 4.58 -1.11
C LYS A 70 -16.95 4.12 -0.61
N LEU A 71 -15.88 4.77 -1.03
CA LEU A 71 -14.53 4.54 -0.50
C LEU A 71 -14.48 4.84 1.00
N GLU A 72 -15.05 5.96 1.44
CA GLU A 72 -15.12 6.32 2.87
C GLU A 72 -15.93 5.30 3.69
N GLN A 73 -17.06 4.83 3.17
CA GLN A 73 -17.85 3.77 3.81
C GLN A 73 -17.05 2.47 3.94
N ASN A 74 -16.36 2.05 2.88
CA ASN A 74 -15.52 0.86 2.90
C ASN A 74 -14.37 1.01 3.90
N ALA A 75 -13.73 2.18 3.95
CA ALA A 75 -12.66 2.47 4.89
C ALA A 75 -13.13 2.31 6.34
N LYS A 76 -14.28 2.89 6.70
CA LYS A 76 -14.86 2.77 8.05
C LYS A 76 -15.13 1.31 8.43
N ILE A 77 -15.70 0.52 7.52
CA ILE A 77 -16.00 -0.90 7.78
C ILE A 77 -14.70 -1.69 8.02
N LEU A 78 -13.71 -1.50 7.15
CA LEU A 78 -12.43 -2.20 7.23
C LEU A 78 -11.60 -1.78 8.44
N MET A 79 -11.57 -0.48 8.76
CA MET A 79 -10.93 0.07 9.95
C MET A 79 -11.55 -0.49 11.23
N ARG A 80 -12.90 -0.52 11.30
CA ARG A 80 -13.61 -1.11 12.44
C ARG A 80 -13.26 -2.58 12.61
N LEU A 81 -13.18 -3.34 11.51
CA LEU A 81 -12.77 -4.74 11.57
C LEU A 81 -11.32 -4.87 12.05
N GLY A 82 -10.39 -4.14 11.44
CA GLY A 82 -8.97 -4.17 11.78
C GLY A 82 -8.74 -3.86 13.25
N ARG A 83 -9.32 -2.76 13.75
CA ARG A 83 -9.21 -2.34 15.16
C ARG A 83 -9.81 -3.35 16.14
N LYS A 84 -10.85 -4.09 15.74
CA LYS A 84 -11.42 -5.16 16.58
C LYS A 84 -10.42 -6.28 16.83
N PHE A 85 -9.62 -6.65 15.83
CA PHE A 85 -8.65 -7.74 15.95
C PHE A 85 -7.29 -7.27 16.46
N CYS A 86 -6.82 -6.13 15.98
CA CYS A 86 -5.51 -5.60 16.32
C CYS A 86 -5.61 -4.08 16.58
N PRO A 87 -6.02 -3.66 17.79
CA PRO A 87 -6.22 -2.26 18.12
C PRO A 87 -4.91 -1.45 18.12
N THR A 88 -3.76 -2.10 18.33
CA THR A 88 -2.43 -1.47 18.41
C THR A 88 -1.78 -1.24 17.05
N ALA A 89 -2.37 -1.71 15.95
CA ALA A 89 -1.82 -1.53 14.61
C ALA A 89 -1.74 -0.06 14.20
N ASN A 90 -0.62 0.36 13.60
CA ASN A 90 -0.50 1.69 13.01
C ASN A 90 -1.12 1.78 11.61
N LEU A 91 -1.27 0.65 10.92
CA LEU A 91 -1.75 0.53 9.55
C LEU A 91 -2.42 -0.83 9.34
N PHE A 92 -3.55 -0.83 8.65
CA PHE A 92 -4.23 -2.05 8.23
C PHE A 92 -4.02 -2.28 6.74
N ILE A 93 -3.63 -3.50 6.37
CA ILE A 93 -3.45 -3.90 4.96
C ILE A 93 -4.41 -5.03 4.65
N VAL A 94 -5.18 -4.87 3.58
CA VAL A 94 -6.29 -5.75 3.22
C VAL A 94 -6.06 -6.33 1.83
N TYR A 95 -5.76 -7.62 1.78
CA TYR A 95 -5.66 -8.37 0.54
C TYR A 95 -7.06 -8.86 0.14
N MET A 96 -7.45 -8.62 -1.11
CA MET A 96 -8.77 -8.94 -1.64
C MET A 96 -8.69 -9.73 -2.95
N LYS A 97 -9.71 -10.55 -3.21
CA LYS A 97 -9.93 -11.18 -4.52
C LYS A 97 -10.10 -10.10 -5.60
N GLY A 98 -9.71 -10.40 -6.83
CA GLY A 98 -9.94 -9.54 -8.01
C GLY A 98 -8.63 -9.02 -8.61
N ASN A 99 -8.57 -8.84 -9.92
CA ASN A 99 -7.34 -8.41 -10.59
C ASN A 99 -7.16 -6.89 -10.51
N THR A 100 -8.25 -6.12 -10.46
CA THR A 100 -8.25 -4.66 -10.29
C THR A 100 -9.16 -4.25 -9.14
N ILE A 101 -8.98 -3.02 -8.65
CA ILE A 101 -9.89 -2.37 -7.71
C ILE A 101 -10.85 -1.48 -8.51
N GLY A 102 -12.13 -1.80 -8.44
CA GLY A 102 -13.15 -1.19 -9.27
C GLY A 102 -13.03 -1.54 -10.76
N THR A 103 -13.81 -0.84 -11.57
CA THR A 103 -13.81 -1.00 -13.03
C THR A 103 -12.52 -0.44 -13.63
N VAL A 104 -12.02 -1.11 -14.67
CA VAL A 104 -10.92 -0.58 -15.50
C VAL A 104 -11.37 0.76 -16.09
N ARG A 105 -10.54 1.79 -15.94
CA ARG A 105 -10.84 3.13 -16.45
C ARG A 105 -10.83 3.12 -17.98
N ARG A 106 -11.51 4.09 -18.60
CA ARG A 106 -11.66 4.19 -20.06
C ARG A 106 -10.33 4.29 -20.81
N ASP A 107 -9.28 4.77 -20.14
CA ASP A 107 -7.90 4.89 -20.63
C ASP A 107 -7.10 3.58 -20.47
N GLY A 108 -7.72 2.49 -20.02
CA GLY A 108 -7.07 1.21 -19.75
C GLY A 108 -6.33 1.16 -18.41
N THR A 109 -6.37 2.23 -17.61
CA THR A 109 -5.70 2.27 -16.31
C THR A 109 -6.34 1.27 -15.35
N LYS A 110 -5.48 0.41 -14.78
CA LYS A 110 -5.84 -0.60 -13.78
C LYS A 110 -5.37 -0.15 -12.41
N ILE A 111 -6.30 -0.05 -11.46
CA ILE A 111 -5.95 0.22 -10.06
C ILE A 111 -5.69 -1.14 -9.40
N LEU A 112 -4.47 -1.35 -8.91
CA LEU A 112 -4.07 -2.62 -8.29
C LEU A 112 -4.08 -2.54 -6.76
N ALA A 113 -3.90 -1.34 -6.22
CA ALA A 113 -3.95 -1.05 -4.80
C ALA A 113 -4.52 0.35 -4.54
N ILE A 114 -5.01 0.59 -3.32
CA ILE A 114 -5.48 1.90 -2.85
C ILE A 114 -4.92 2.14 -1.46
N SER A 115 -4.15 3.21 -1.29
CA SER A 115 -3.87 3.84 0.00
C SER A 115 -4.93 4.89 0.31
N TYR A 116 -5.54 4.80 1.49
CA TYR A 116 -6.47 5.81 1.96
C TYR A 116 -5.71 6.99 2.58
N ILE A 117 -6.08 8.22 2.21
CA ILE A 117 -5.42 9.43 2.71
C ILE A 117 -5.81 9.66 4.17
N ASP A 118 -7.10 9.60 4.47
CA ASP A 118 -7.64 9.94 5.80
C ASP A 118 -7.74 8.74 6.75
N HIS A 119 -7.38 7.54 6.29
CA HIS A 119 -7.45 6.31 7.09
C HIS A 119 -6.14 5.53 6.96
N PRO A 120 -5.60 4.96 8.05
CA PRO A 120 -4.42 4.10 8.01
C PRO A 120 -4.79 2.72 7.45
N LEU A 121 -5.14 2.69 6.16
CA LEU A 121 -5.68 1.53 5.45
C LEU A 121 -5.11 1.46 4.03
N ILE A 122 -4.67 0.27 3.64
CA ILE A 122 -4.30 -0.08 2.26
C ILE A 122 -5.14 -1.27 1.81
N ILE A 123 -5.67 -1.22 0.59
CA ILE A 123 -6.29 -2.37 -0.10
C ILE A 123 -5.35 -2.84 -1.21
N MET A 124 -5.11 -4.15 -1.28
CA MET A 124 -4.29 -4.82 -2.29
C MET A 124 -5.13 -5.84 -3.06
N SER A 125 -5.23 -5.70 -4.38
CA SER A 125 -5.89 -6.71 -5.25
C SER A 125 -5.00 -7.94 -5.48
N ASN A 126 -5.52 -8.98 -6.13
CA ASN A 126 -4.70 -10.09 -6.62
C ASN A 126 -3.76 -9.65 -7.76
N GLY A 127 -4.17 -8.70 -8.61
CA GLY A 127 -3.33 -8.20 -9.70
C GLY A 127 -2.07 -7.49 -9.20
N ALA A 128 -2.11 -6.88 -8.00
CA ALA A 128 -0.91 -6.31 -7.38
C ALA A 128 0.21 -7.34 -7.13
N LYS A 129 -0.04 -8.65 -7.23
CA LYS A 129 1.02 -9.67 -7.09
C LYS A 129 2.01 -9.66 -8.27
N GLU A 130 1.59 -9.15 -9.43
CA GLU A 130 2.36 -9.13 -10.68
C GLU A 130 3.55 -8.18 -10.60
N ASN A 131 3.51 -7.22 -9.66
CA ASN A 131 4.60 -6.33 -9.36
C ASN A 131 4.88 -6.35 -7.86
N GLU A 132 6.07 -6.83 -7.50
CA GLU A 132 6.47 -7.10 -6.12
C GLU A 132 6.69 -5.84 -5.26
N PHE A 133 6.75 -4.67 -5.91
CA PHE A 133 7.02 -3.38 -5.27
C PHE A 133 5.75 -2.57 -4.96
N ILE A 134 4.55 -3.04 -5.36
CA ILE A 134 3.30 -2.28 -5.16
C ILE A 134 3.08 -2.00 -3.67
N LEU A 135 3.32 -2.98 -2.78
CA LEU A 135 3.17 -2.71 -1.35
C LEU A 135 4.14 -1.61 -0.87
N ALA A 136 5.38 -1.63 -1.35
CA ALA A 136 6.37 -0.62 -0.98
C ALA A 136 5.93 0.79 -1.44
N HIS A 137 5.31 0.89 -2.61
CA HIS A 137 4.72 2.14 -3.12
C HIS A 137 3.58 2.65 -2.22
N GLU A 138 2.61 1.80 -1.93
CA GLU A 138 1.46 2.16 -1.10
C GLU A 138 1.87 2.54 0.33
N LEU A 139 2.89 1.86 0.87
CA LEU A 139 3.49 2.24 2.14
C LEU A 139 4.13 3.64 2.07
N GLY A 140 4.67 4.06 0.93
CA GLY A 140 5.12 5.43 0.71
C GLY A 140 4.00 6.46 0.79
N HIS A 141 2.85 6.18 0.18
CA HIS A 141 1.67 7.03 0.33
C HIS A 141 1.25 7.14 1.79
N PHE A 142 1.21 6.01 2.52
CA PHE A 142 0.93 6.03 3.96
C PHE A 142 1.94 6.88 4.74
N LEU A 143 3.25 6.72 4.50
CA LEU A 143 4.31 7.47 5.17
C LEU A 143 4.19 8.97 4.94
N PHE A 144 4.01 9.39 3.69
CA PHE A 144 3.95 10.81 3.33
C PHE A 144 2.66 11.46 3.80
N ASN A 145 1.50 10.81 3.63
CA ASN A 145 0.22 11.35 4.12
C ASN A 145 0.23 11.60 5.64
N ASN A 146 1.08 10.90 6.38
CA ASN A 146 1.13 10.94 7.83
C ASN A 146 2.34 11.69 8.39
N ASN A 147 2.91 12.64 7.66
CA ASN A 147 4.03 13.45 8.13
C ASN A 147 3.66 14.34 9.34
N ARG A 148 4.50 14.35 10.39
CA ARG A 148 4.32 15.11 11.65
C ARG A 148 4.31 16.64 11.48
N PHE A 149 4.88 17.14 10.38
CA PHE A 149 4.97 18.56 10.06
C PHE A 149 3.91 19.01 9.04
N GLY A 150 2.96 18.14 8.68
CA GLY A 150 1.95 18.44 7.67
C GLY A 150 2.50 18.52 6.24
N ASN A 151 3.76 18.15 6.02
CA ASN A 151 4.36 18.08 4.69
C ASN A 151 4.01 16.74 4.05
N THR A 152 2.82 16.63 3.46
CA THR A 152 2.24 15.34 3.05
C THR A 152 2.57 14.89 1.63
N SER A 153 3.21 15.75 0.85
CA SER A 153 3.64 15.40 -0.50
C SER A 153 4.83 14.43 -0.44
N ASP A 154 5.22 13.78 -1.55
CA ASP A 154 6.57 13.21 -1.70
C ASP A 154 7.62 14.35 -1.42
N PRO A 155 8.91 14.11 -1.15
CA PRO A 155 9.95 15.14 -1.24
C PRO A 155 10.49 15.38 -2.66
N ASN A 156 10.26 14.44 -3.59
CA ASN A 156 10.43 14.63 -5.03
C ASN A 156 9.11 14.57 -5.87
N PRO A 157 8.00 15.22 -5.46
CA PRO A 157 6.84 15.41 -6.30
C PRO A 157 7.04 16.72 -7.05
N ILE A 158 6.65 16.79 -8.32
CA ILE A 158 6.16 18.09 -8.78
C ILE A 158 4.75 17.89 -9.29
N LYS A 159 3.86 18.68 -8.68
CA LYS A 159 2.46 18.78 -9.02
C LYS A 159 2.33 19.72 -10.22
N GLY A 160 1.79 19.21 -11.33
CA GLY A 160 1.54 20.02 -12.53
C GLY A 160 2.69 20.07 -13.55
N ASP A 161 3.78 19.33 -13.33
CA ASP A 161 4.87 19.19 -14.30
C ASP A 161 4.75 17.85 -15.05
N PRO A 162 4.61 17.82 -16.40
CA PRO A 162 4.57 16.57 -17.16
C PRO A 162 5.86 15.75 -17.04
N ALA A 163 6.93 16.34 -16.50
CA ALA A 163 8.22 15.73 -16.25
C ALA A 163 8.46 15.37 -14.77
N HIS A 164 7.47 15.29 -13.86
CA HIS A 164 7.69 14.83 -12.47
C HIS A 164 6.79 13.67 -12.01
N ASN A 165 7.36 12.81 -11.16
CA ASN A 165 7.53 11.38 -11.49
C ASN A 165 8.43 11.16 -12.72
N ALA A 166 9.41 12.06 -12.92
CA ALA A 166 10.21 12.23 -14.14
C ALA A 166 10.72 10.91 -14.73
N THR A 167 11.22 10.10 -13.81
CA THR A 167 11.84 8.83 -14.09
C THR A 167 10.90 7.73 -13.66
N LYS A 168 10.58 6.89 -14.63
CA LYS A 168 9.86 5.64 -14.48
C LYS A 168 10.44 4.71 -13.40
N THR A 169 11.68 4.97 -12.97
CA THR A 169 12.38 4.22 -11.93
C THR A 169 12.14 4.71 -10.51
N ASN A 170 11.51 5.87 -10.24
CA ASN A 170 11.19 6.28 -8.87
C ASN A 170 10.14 5.33 -8.26
N LEU A 171 10.33 4.85 -7.04
CA LEU A 171 9.35 4.00 -6.35
C LEU A 171 7.97 4.65 -6.26
N MET A 172 7.92 5.97 -6.15
CA MET A 172 6.68 6.74 -5.99
C MET A 172 6.08 7.19 -7.33
N HIS A 173 6.65 6.76 -8.46
CA HIS A 173 6.07 6.95 -9.80
C HIS A 173 4.70 6.23 -9.90
N PRO A 174 3.69 6.78 -10.60
CA PRO A 174 2.36 6.18 -10.66
C PRO A 174 2.45 4.76 -11.21
N THR A 175 1.83 3.81 -10.50
CA THR A 175 1.90 2.38 -10.85
C THR A 175 1.26 2.13 -12.23
N GLY A 176 1.94 1.39 -13.12
CA GLY A 176 1.43 1.08 -14.45
C GLY A 176 2.46 0.37 -15.35
N ILE A 177 2.19 0.33 -16.67
CA ILE A 177 3.07 -0.28 -17.71
C ILE A 177 4.49 0.30 -17.78
N TYR A 178 4.72 1.41 -17.08
CA TYR A 178 5.95 2.18 -17.15
C TYR A 178 6.93 1.84 -16.04
N TRP A 179 6.55 1.03 -15.05
CA TRP A 179 7.47 0.61 -14.00
C TRP A 179 8.58 -0.30 -14.55
N PRO A 180 9.79 -0.23 -13.99
CA PRO A 180 10.89 -1.07 -14.42
C PRO A 180 10.52 -2.55 -14.27
N ALA A 181 10.62 -3.30 -15.36
CA ALA A 181 10.45 -4.74 -15.33
C ALA A 181 11.67 -5.40 -14.66
N PRO A 182 11.47 -6.49 -13.88
CA PRO A 182 12.57 -7.30 -13.38
C PRO A 182 13.56 -7.66 -14.52
N PRO A 183 14.88 -7.55 -14.30
CA PRO A 183 15.59 -7.43 -13.01
C PRO A 183 15.78 -5.98 -12.50
N ARG A 184 15.17 -4.97 -13.12
CA ARG A 184 15.35 -3.56 -12.70
C ARG A 184 14.44 -3.25 -11.51
N SER A 185 15.04 -2.78 -10.42
CA SER A 185 14.31 -2.33 -9.22
C SER A 185 14.02 -0.82 -9.29
N PRO A 186 12.88 -0.34 -8.75
CA PRO A 186 12.68 1.08 -8.54
C PRO A 186 13.69 1.64 -7.52
N ILE A 187 13.77 2.96 -7.43
CA ILE A 187 14.73 3.72 -6.64
C ILE A 187 13.95 4.60 -5.66
N LEU A 188 14.41 4.62 -4.42
CA LEU A 188 14.07 5.63 -3.42
C LEU A 188 15.27 6.53 -3.20
N THR A 189 15.03 7.85 -3.11
CA THR A 189 16.07 8.81 -2.76
C THR A 189 16.27 8.87 -1.24
N LEU A 190 17.43 9.36 -0.80
CA LEU A 190 17.68 9.58 0.62
C LEU A 190 16.68 10.59 1.21
N ASP A 191 16.29 11.61 0.47
CA ASP A 191 15.29 12.59 0.92
C ASP A 191 13.91 11.93 1.15
N GLN A 192 13.52 10.98 0.30
CA GLN A 192 12.29 10.18 0.50
C GLN A 192 12.37 9.35 1.78
N ILE A 193 13.52 8.75 2.09
CA ILE A 193 13.74 8.00 3.33
C ILE A 193 13.71 8.93 4.54
N ILE A 194 14.39 10.08 4.48
CA ILE A 194 14.42 11.07 5.58
C ILE A 194 13.02 11.57 5.86
N LYS A 195 12.23 11.90 4.82
CA LYS A 195 10.84 12.34 5.00
C LYS A 195 9.96 11.24 5.59
N ALA A 196 10.17 9.98 5.20
CA ALA A 196 9.43 8.85 5.77
C ALA A 196 9.66 8.68 7.28
N LEU A 197 10.85 9.05 7.79
CA LEU A 197 11.14 9.05 9.23
C LEU A 197 10.35 10.11 10.01
N GLU A 198 9.71 11.05 9.33
CA GLU A 198 8.87 12.10 9.94
C GLU A 198 7.42 11.66 10.15
N ILE A 199 7.10 10.36 9.99
CA ILE A 199 5.76 9.84 10.20
C ILE A 199 5.25 10.10 11.63
N ARG A 200 3.96 10.43 11.74
CA ARG A 200 3.17 10.49 12.96
C ARG A 200 2.46 9.15 13.16
N PHE A 201 2.74 8.50 14.29
CA PHE A 201 1.98 7.31 14.68
C PHE A 201 0.61 7.70 15.23
N PHE A 202 -0.42 6.98 14.79
CA PHE A 202 -1.78 7.10 15.31
C PHE A 202 -1.84 6.41 16.68
N TYR A 203 -1.68 7.19 17.75
CA TYR A 203 -2.11 6.78 19.08
C TYR A 203 -3.55 7.24 19.26
N HIS A 204 -4.50 6.30 19.27
CA HIS A 204 -5.89 6.52 19.68
C HIS A 204 -6.17 5.71 20.93
#